data_AF-A0A139N223-F1
#
_entry.id   AF-A0A139N223-F1
#
_cell.length_a   1.000
_cell.length_b   1.000
_cell.length_c   1.000
_cell.angle_alpha   90.00
_cell.angle_beta   90.00
_cell.angle_gamma   90.00
#
_symmetry.space_group_name_H-M   'P 1'
#
loop_
_entity.id
_entity.type
_entity.pdbx_description
1 polymer ?
#
loop_
_entity_poly.entity_id
_entity_poly.type
_entity_poly.pdbx_seq_one_letter_code
_entity_poly.pdbx_strand_id
1 'polypeptide(L)'
;METMTKGRVYALIDKNKNAPKSIVYFDTKNKRNKQIDLDHVHKGMKPHAHHGYNHAEHEKSKKGATNLTPKERKLVEKVKKEWYNHIKKRRE
;
A
#
# COMPACT_ATOMS: atom_id res chain seq x y z
N MET A 1 -16.25 -4.19 -2.60
CA MET A 1 -15.27 -3.16 -2.22
C MET A 1 -16.08 -1.99 -1.70
N GLU A 2 -15.86 -1.56 -0.45
CA GLU A 2 -16.62 -0.45 0.16
C GLU A 2 -16.48 0.85 -0.66
N THR A 3 -17.47 1.74 -0.55
CA THR A 3 -17.46 3.05 -1.24
C THR A 3 -16.26 3.88 -0.78
N MET A 4 -15.28 4.05 -1.67
CA MET A 4 -14.07 4.83 -1.37
C MET A 4 -14.40 6.33 -1.36
N THR A 5 -14.14 6.97 -0.22
CA THR A 5 -14.17 8.42 -0.09
C THR A 5 -13.04 9.06 -0.89
N LYS A 6 -13.39 10.10 -1.68
CA LYS A 6 -12.44 10.89 -2.47
C LYS A 6 -11.35 11.49 -1.58
N GLY A 7 -10.11 11.47 -2.06
CA GLY A 7 -8.96 12.07 -1.38
C GLY A 7 -8.38 11.24 -0.23
N ARG A 8 -8.87 10.02 0.01
CA ARG A 8 -8.32 9.12 1.04
C ARG A 8 -7.34 8.11 0.44
N VAL A 9 -6.39 7.71 1.28
CA VAL A 9 -5.47 6.60 1.04
C VAL A 9 -5.85 5.48 2.02
N TYR A 10 -5.93 4.25 1.53
CA TYR A 10 -6.42 3.11 2.31
C TYR A 10 -5.29 2.13 2.59
N ALA A 11 -5.12 1.74 3.85
CA ALA A 11 -4.26 0.63 4.22
C ALA A 11 -5.10 -0.65 4.33
N LEU A 12 -4.72 -1.69 3.61
CA LEU A 12 -5.33 -3.01 3.71
C LEU A 12 -4.56 -3.83 4.74
N ILE A 13 -5.29 -4.44 5.67
CA ILE A 13 -4.73 -5.28 6.72
C ILE A 13 -4.88 -6.74 6.33
N ASP A 14 -3.79 -7.51 6.45
CA ASP A 14 -3.87 -8.96 6.41
C ASP A 14 -4.45 -9.46 7.73
N LYS A 15 -5.67 -10.03 7.68
CA LYS A 15 -6.38 -10.50 8.87
C LYS A 15 -5.63 -11.63 9.59
N ASN A 16 -4.95 -12.50 8.85
CA ASN A 16 -4.27 -13.67 9.40
C ASN A 16 -2.97 -13.27 10.09
N LYS A 17 -2.23 -12.33 9.49
CA LYS A 17 -0.97 -11.80 10.06
C LYS A 17 -1.19 -10.65 11.04
N ASN A 18 -2.41 -10.12 11.11
CA ASN A 18 -2.76 -8.90 11.84
C ASN A 18 -1.78 -7.74 11.54
N ALA A 19 -1.41 -7.58 10.27
CA ALA A 19 -0.35 -6.67 9.83
C ALA A 19 -0.74 -5.91 8.54
N PRO A 20 -0.21 -4.69 8.32
CA PRO A 20 -0.47 -3.96 7.08
C PRO A 20 0.08 -4.72 5.86
N LYS A 21 -0.79 -4.99 4.89
CA LYS A 21 -0.49 -5.76 3.67
C LYS A 21 -0.13 -4.87 2.50
N SER A 22 -0.95 -3.84 2.26
CA SER A 22 -0.74 -2.90 1.16
C SER A 22 -1.38 -1.54 1.45
N ILE A 23 -0.96 -0.52 0.70
CA ILE A 23 -1.54 0.83 0.72
C ILE A 23 -2.04 1.15 -0.68
N VAL A 24 -3.32 1.53 -0.81
CA VAL A 24 -3.99 1.73 -2.10
C VAL A 24 -4.39 3.19 -2.26
N TYR A 25 -4.09 3.73 -3.44
CA TYR A 25 -4.45 5.07 -3.87
C TYR A 25 -5.50 5.00 -4.98
N PHE A 26 -6.35 6.02 -5.00
CA PHE A 26 -7.41 6.18 -5.98
C PHE A 26 -7.25 7.52 -6.70
N ASP A 27 -7.64 7.55 -7.96
CA ASP A 27 -7.74 8.78 -8.75
C ASP A 27 -9.04 9.54 -8.44
N THR A 28 -9.24 10.67 -9.13
CA THR A 28 -10.43 11.53 -8.98
C THR A 28 -11.73 10.86 -9.41
N LYS A 29 -11.66 9.76 -10.16
CA LYS A 29 -12.78 8.92 -10.61
C LYS A 29 -12.97 7.70 -9.71
N ASN A 30 -12.32 7.67 -8.54
CA ASN A 30 -12.33 6.55 -7.58
C ASN A 30 -11.82 5.23 -8.17
N LYS A 31 -10.97 5.28 -9.21
CA LYS A 31 -10.29 4.09 -9.73
C LYS A 31 -8.93 3.94 -9.07
N ARG A 32 -8.55 2.70 -8.73
CA ARG A 32 -7.19 2.41 -8.24
C ARG A 32 -6.17 2.92 -9.25
N ASN A 33 -5.21 3.72 -8.81
CA ASN A 33 -4.15 4.24 -9.67
C ASN A 33 -2.73 3.94 -9.15
N LYS A 34 -2.60 3.45 -7.91
CA LYS A 34 -1.33 3.01 -7.33
C LYS A 34 -1.58 2.08 -6.15
N GLN A 35 -0.69 1.11 -5.97
CA GLN A 35 -0.67 0.25 -4.80
C GLN A 35 0.77 0.08 -4.31
N ILE A 36 0.99 0.21 -3.00
CA ILE A 36 2.26 -0.12 -2.36
C ILE A 36 2.08 -1.44 -1.65
N ASP A 37 2.81 -2.46 -2.07
CA ASP A 37 2.82 -3.76 -1.42
C ASP A 37 3.89 -3.80 -0.33
N LEU A 38 3.45 -4.13 0.89
CA LEU A 38 4.28 -4.11 2.09
C LEU A 38 4.83 -5.48 2.44
N ASP A 39 4.09 -6.53 2.07
CA ASP A 39 4.40 -7.90 2.47
C ASP A 39 4.84 -8.82 1.31
N HIS A 40 4.52 -8.47 0.07
CA HIS A 40 4.92 -9.24 -1.10
C HIS A 40 6.30 -8.81 -1.61
N VAL A 41 7.16 -9.78 -1.97
CA VAL A 41 8.43 -9.50 -2.66
C VAL A 41 8.20 -9.56 -4.15
N HIS A 42 8.57 -8.51 -4.87
CA HIS A 42 8.53 -8.52 -6.33
C HIS A 42 9.93 -8.30 -6.90
N LYS A 43 10.51 -9.34 -7.52
CA LYS A 43 11.86 -9.30 -8.12
C LYS A 43 12.94 -8.74 -7.17
N GLY A 44 12.89 -9.13 -5.90
CA GLY A 44 13.81 -8.68 -4.85
C GLY A 44 13.46 -7.33 -4.20
N MET A 45 12.41 -6.64 -4.66
CA MET A 45 11.95 -5.38 -4.06
C MET A 45 10.85 -5.63 -3.01
N LYS A 46 11.08 -5.16 -1.78
CA LYS A 46 10.09 -5.12 -0.70
C LYS A 46 10.45 -4.00 0.29
N PRO A 47 9.55 -3.07 0.62
CA PRO A 47 8.26 -2.79 -0.05
C PRO A 47 8.46 -2.20 -1.46
N HIS A 48 7.46 -2.34 -2.33
CA HIS A 48 7.48 -1.79 -3.69
C HIS A 48 6.13 -1.20 -4.09
N ALA A 49 6.12 -0.34 -5.11
CA ALA A 49 4.92 0.32 -5.63
C ALA A 49 4.59 -0.15 -7.04
N HIS A 50 3.31 -0.43 -7.29
CA HIS A 50 2.73 -0.60 -8.62
C HIS A 50 1.98 0.65 -9.03
N HIS A 51 2.09 1.03 -10.30
CA HIS A 51 1.46 2.23 -10.86
C HIS A 51 0.38 1.86 -11.87
N GLY A 52 -0.67 2.68 -11.93
CA GLY A 52 -1.79 2.50 -12.84
C GLY A 52 -2.91 1.62 -12.28
N TYR A 53 -3.92 1.42 -13.13
CA TYR A 53 -5.07 0.58 -12.81
C TYR A 53 -4.74 -0.91 -12.92
N ASN A 54 -4.00 -1.30 -13.95
CA ASN A 54 -3.58 -2.68 -14.18
C ASN A 54 -2.34 -3.00 -13.36
N HIS A 55 -2.32 -4.19 -12.75
CA HIS A 55 -1.13 -4.71 -12.06
C HIS A 55 -0.15 -5.19 -13.13
N ALA A 56 0.75 -4.32 -13.59
CA ALA A 56 1.76 -4.67 -14.59
C ALA A 56 2.93 -5.43 -13.92
N GLU A 57 2.64 -6.62 -13.39
CA GLU A 57 3.60 -7.45 -12.66
C GLU A 57 4.82 -7.86 -13.50
N HIS A 58 4.73 -7.84 -14.83
CA HIS A 58 5.80 -8.32 -15.69
C HIS A 58 6.69 -7.22 -16.28
N GLU A 59 6.28 -5.96 -16.28
CA GLU A 59 7.04 -4.88 -16.94
C GLU A 59 8.16 -4.32 -16.04
N LYS A 60 9.36 -4.11 -16.60
CA LYS A 60 10.49 -3.39 -15.94
C LYS A 60 10.47 -1.88 -16.23
N SER A 61 9.56 -1.41 -17.09
CA SER A 61 9.45 0.01 -17.43
C SER A 61 8.82 0.81 -16.29
N LYS A 62 8.76 2.16 -16.39
CA LYS A 62 8.01 3.03 -15.44
C LYS A 62 6.52 2.67 -15.28
N LYS A 63 6.01 1.69 -16.06
CA LYS A 63 4.67 1.10 -15.94
C LYS A 63 4.60 -0.11 -14.99
N GLY A 64 5.72 -0.66 -14.52
CA GLY A 64 5.80 -1.82 -13.61
C GLY A 64 6.08 -1.47 -12.14
N ALA A 65 6.57 -2.46 -11.37
CA ALA A 65 6.90 -2.27 -9.96
C ALA A 65 8.15 -1.38 -9.77
N THR A 66 8.09 -0.43 -8.84
CA THR A 66 9.21 0.48 -8.52
C THR A 66 9.55 0.48 -7.05
N ASN A 67 10.79 0.88 -6.73
CA ASN A 67 11.15 1.27 -5.36
C ASN A 67 10.28 2.44 -4.89
N LEU A 68 10.14 2.55 -3.56
CA LEU A 68 9.41 3.66 -2.95
C LEU A 68 10.18 4.98 -3.06
N THR A 69 9.44 6.04 -3.38
CA THR A 69 9.90 7.42 -3.19
C THR A 69 10.07 7.74 -1.70
N PRO A 70 10.83 8.80 -1.34
CA PRO A 70 10.95 9.22 0.06
C PRO A 70 9.61 9.54 0.73
N LYS A 71 8.65 10.12 -0.03
CA LYS A 71 7.30 10.40 0.48
C LYS A 71 6.52 9.12 0.77
N GLU A 72 6.57 8.15 -0.13
CA GLU A 72 5.91 6.85 0.05
C GLU A 72 6.51 6.09 1.23
N ARG A 73 7.84 6.12 1.39
CA ARG A 73 8.52 5.51 2.55
C ARG A 73 8.02 6.08 3.88
N LYS A 74 7.95 7.41 3.98
CA LYS A 74 7.40 8.09 5.18
C LYS A 74 5.94 7.70 5.46
N LEU A 75 5.13 7.56 4.41
CA LEU A 75 3.74 7.09 4.58
C LEU A 75 3.70 5.65 5.10
N VAL A 76 4.52 4.75 4.56
CA VAL A 76 4.61 3.36 5.03
C VAL A 76 5.00 3.30 6.49
N GLU A 77 6.00 4.08 6.91
CA GLU A 77 6.43 4.17 8.31
C GLU A 77 5.29 4.67 9.21
N LYS A 78 4.58 5.72 8.78
CA LYS A 78 3.41 6.23 9.50
C LYS A 78 2.33 5.16 9.65
N VAL A 79 1.95 4.48 8.56
CA VAL A 79 0.91 3.43 8.59
C VAL A 79 1.30 2.29 9.53
N LYS A 80 2.56 1.83 9.49
CA LYS A 80 3.06 0.81 10.41
C LYS A 80 2.96 1.28 11.87
N LYS A 81 3.43 2.49 12.16
CA LYS A 81 3.38 3.08 13.50
C LYS A 81 1.94 3.16 14.03
N GLU A 82 1.03 3.73 13.25
CA GLU A 82 -0.38 3.87 13.66
C GLU A 82 -1.04 2.51 13.91
N TRP A 83 -0.80 1.52 13.04
CA TRP A 83 -1.39 0.18 13.18
C TRP A 83 -0.87 -0.55 14.43
N TYR A 84 0.43 -0.56 14.66
CA TYR A 84 0.99 -1.25 15.82
C TYR A 84 0.67 -0.52 17.14
N ASN A 85 0.54 0.81 17.12
CA ASN A 85 0.01 1.57 18.25
C ASN A 85 -1.45 1.20 18.54
N HIS A 86 -2.29 1.09 17.50
CA HIS A 86 -3.68 0.65 17.64
C HIS A 86 -3.77 -0.76 18.25
N ILE A 87 -2.97 -1.72 17.77
CA ILE A 87 -2.92 -3.07 18.33
C ILE A 87 -2.50 -3.04 19.81
N LYS A 88 -1.46 -2.27 20.15
CA LYS A 88 -0.98 -2.17 21.54
C LYS A 88 -2.09 -1.70 22.48
N LYS A 89 -2.77 -0.61 22.13
CA LYS A 89 -3.86 -0.04 22.93
C LYS A 89 -5.05 -0.98 23.14
N ARG A 90 -5.33 -1.90 22.21
CA ARG A 90 -6.42 -2.88 22.40
C ARG A 90 -6.06 -4.02 23.36
N ARG A 91 -4.78 -4.18 23.69
CA ARG A 91 -4.29 -5.25 24.60
C ARG A 91 -4.16 -4.75 26.04
N GLU A 92 -4.28 -3.44 26.24
CA GLU A 92 -4.37 -2.76 27.54
C GLU A 92 -5.85 -2.70 27.97
#